data_AF-A0A7T5CG61-F1
#
_entry.id   AF-A0A7T5CG61-F1
#
_cell.length_a   1.000
_cell.length_b   1.000
_cell.length_c   1.000
_cell.angle_alpha   90.00
_cell.angle_beta   90.00
_cell.angle_gamma   90.00
#
_symmetry.space_group_name_H-M   'P 1'
#
loop_
_entity.id
_entity.type
_entity.pdbx_description
1 polymer ?
#
loop_
_entity_poly.entity_id
_entity_poly.type
_entity_poly.pdbx_seq_one_letter_code
_entity_poly.pdbx_strand_id
1 'polypeptide(L)'
;MTDLSTPALESLTAASLPRTAALPFTIEAASPGEPLIEALPRLRARIEEHLYTTGGVLFRSFAVGGAEGFRAFAAAFGHPLLSYEFGSTPRSKVTGGVYTSTEYPAHQSIPLHNEQAYTREWPMKIWFYCERAAPQGGETPIADSRAIYRAVDAGTRERFATRGLCYVRNFGNGMDVPWQQVFNTEDRAQVETYCARHGIVCEWKDDGELRTRQRVQGIAHHPHTGDPVWFNQAHLFHLSALAPEMREVLLDTVGEEDLPRNVYYGDGTPIPDAELDAVRAVLDVHKVVFPWREGDVLMLDNMLTAHAREPFSGPRKVVVAMAEPHGAPA
;
A
#
# COMPACT_ATOMS: atom_id res chain seq x y z
N MET A 1 -55.54 -21.58 20.13
CA MET A 1 -54.80 -21.62 18.85
C MET A 1 -54.50 -20.18 18.45
N THR A 2 -53.29 -19.77 18.83
CA THR A 2 -52.45 -18.68 18.27
C THR A 2 -53.15 -17.46 17.64
N ASP A 3 -53.33 -16.47 18.51
CA ASP A 3 -53.00 -15.04 18.37
C ASP A 3 -52.39 -14.59 17.02
N LEU A 4 -53.12 -13.74 16.31
CA LEU A 4 -52.65 -12.91 15.21
C LEU A 4 -52.75 -11.45 15.67
N SER A 5 -51.74 -11.00 16.39
CA SER A 5 -51.52 -9.59 16.66
C SER A 5 -50.02 -9.27 16.54
N THR A 6 -49.68 -8.43 15.55
CA THR A 6 -49.02 -7.12 15.70
C THR A 6 -48.33 -6.74 14.38
N PRO A 7 -48.63 -5.56 13.79
CA PRO A 7 -47.82 -4.94 12.76
C PRO A 7 -46.71 -4.12 13.42
N ALA A 8 -45.44 -4.35 13.07
CA ALA A 8 -44.35 -3.36 13.10
C ALA A 8 -43.01 -4.07 12.90
N LEU A 9 -42.32 -3.73 11.81
CA LEU A 9 -40.86 -3.74 11.79
C LEU A 9 -40.47 -2.36 11.25
N GLU A 10 -40.64 -1.36 12.12
CA GLU A 10 -39.99 -0.07 11.96
C GLU A 10 -38.49 -0.22 12.25
N SER A 11 -37.72 0.38 11.35
CA SER A 11 -36.39 0.94 11.56
C SER A 11 -35.23 -0.03 11.87
N LEU A 12 -34.53 -0.41 10.79
CA LEU A 12 -33.08 -0.31 10.79
C LEU A 12 -32.66 0.62 9.66
N THR A 13 -33.03 1.90 9.80
CA THR A 13 -32.31 2.97 9.13
C THR A 13 -30.95 3.11 9.80
N ALA A 14 -29.94 2.34 9.34
CA ALA A 14 -28.56 2.80 9.42
C ALA A 14 -28.32 3.82 8.27
N ALA A 15 -29.17 4.84 8.23
CA ALA A 15 -28.92 6.05 7.46
C ALA A 15 -27.90 6.87 8.26
N SER A 16 -26.64 6.61 7.97
CA SER A 16 -25.53 7.52 8.22
C SER A 16 -24.67 7.56 6.95
N LEU A 17 -25.28 8.01 5.85
CA LEU A 17 -24.55 8.58 4.71
C LEU A 17 -23.81 9.84 5.18
N PRO A 18 -22.64 10.16 4.62
CA PRO A 18 -21.40 10.06 5.36
C PRO A 18 -20.97 11.40 5.95
N ARG A 19 -20.33 11.39 7.12
CA ARG A 19 -19.38 12.46 7.46
C ARG A 19 -18.12 12.28 6.61
N THR A 20 -18.19 12.55 5.30
CA THR A 20 -16.98 12.61 4.48
C THR A 20 -16.26 13.91 4.81
N ALA A 21 -15.44 13.91 5.85
CA ALA A 21 -14.26 14.77 5.82
C ALA A 21 -13.49 14.44 4.53
N ALA A 22 -13.05 15.46 3.79
CA ALA A 22 -12.26 15.25 2.58
C ALA A 22 -10.97 14.50 2.94
N LEU A 23 -10.66 13.41 2.22
CA LEU A 23 -9.36 12.74 2.26
C LEU A 23 -8.37 13.57 1.42
N PRO A 24 -7.19 13.96 1.93
CA PRO A 24 -6.76 13.86 3.31
C PRO A 24 -7.32 15.02 4.15
N PHE A 25 -7.43 14.79 5.46
CA PHE A 25 -7.73 15.87 6.38
C PHE A 25 -6.52 16.81 6.48
N THR A 26 -6.70 18.08 6.15
CA THR A 26 -5.58 19.03 6.14
C THR A 26 -5.48 19.80 7.46
N ILE A 27 -4.28 19.83 8.03
CA ILE A 27 -3.90 20.65 9.19
C ILE A 27 -2.82 21.62 8.72
N GLU A 28 -3.07 22.92 8.89
CA GLU A 28 -2.10 23.97 8.60
C GLU A 28 -1.47 24.51 9.89
N ALA A 29 -0.22 24.94 9.81
CA ALA A 29 0.46 25.64 10.90
C ALA A 29 -0.31 26.92 11.30
N ALA A 30 -0.36 27.21 12.60
CA ALA A 30 -1.05 28.39 13.11
C ALA A 30 -0.26 29.68 12.85
N SER A 31 1.06 29.56 12.68
CA SER A 31 1.96 30.67 12.40
C SER A 31 3.12 30.22 11.51
N PRO A 32 3.69 31.11 10.67
CA PRO A 32 4.87 30.79 9.87
C PRO A 32 6.03 30.24 10.72
N GLY A 33 6.61 29.13 10.30
CA GLY A 33 7.77 28.52 10.96
C GLY A 33 7.46 27.71 12.23
N GLU A 34 6.18 27.47 12.56
CA GLU A 34 5.80 26.58 13.68
C GLU A 34 6.43 25.18 13.49
N PRO A 35 7.23 24.68 14.45
CA PRO A 35 7.80 23.34 14.34
C PRO A 35 6.73 22.25 14.46
N LEU A 36 6.68 21.32 13.49
CA LEU A 36 5.66 20.27 13.45
C LEU A 36 5.69 19.37 14.71
N ILE A 37 6.89 19.05 15.19
CA ILE A 37 7.08 18.20 16.37
C ILE A 37 6.57 18.87 17.66
N GLU A 38 6.74 20.19 17.79
CA GLU A 38 6.26 20.95 18.95
C GLU A 38 4.75 21.14 18.93
N ALA A 39 4.14 21.15 17.74
CA ALA A 39 2.69 21.17 17.57
C ALA A 39 2.03 19.80 17.84
N LEU A 40 2.78 18.69 17.82
CA LEU A 40 2.21 17.34 17.96
C LEU A 40 1.36 17.15 19.23
N PRO A 41 1.77 17.57 20.44
CA PRO A 41 0.95 17.39 21.65
C PRO A 41 -0.45 17.99 21.55
N ARG A 42 -0.58 19.18 20.95
CA ARG A 42 -1.90 19.84 20.75
C ARG A 42 -2.71 19.22 19.60
N LEU A 43 -2.02 18.65 18.60
CA LEU A 43 -2.66 18.10 17.40
C LEU A 43 -3.04 16.62 17.53
N ARG A 44 -2.42 15.89 18.47
CA ARG A 44 -2.49 14.42 18.58
C ARG A 44 -3.91 13.86 18.50
N ALA A 45 -4.83 14.33 19.34
CA ALA A 45 -6.20 13.81 19.38
C ALA A 45 -6.91 13.97 18.03
N ARG A 46 -6.70 15.12 17.36
CA ARG A 46 -7.28 15.40 16.04
C ARG A 46 -6.63 14.55 14.94
N ILE A 47 -5.32 14.31 15.03
CA ILE A 47 -4.61 13.41 14.10
C ILE A 47 -5.17 11.99 14.23
N GLU A 48 -5.25 11.46 15.45
CA GLU A 48 -5.73 10.09 15.72
C GLU A 48 -7.19 9.91 15.30
N GLU A 49 -8.06 10.89 15.56
CA GLU A 49 -9.44 10.89 15.08
C GLU A 49 -9.53 10.84 13.55
N HIS A 50 -8.80 11.73 12.86
CA HIS A 50 -8.87 11.82 11.40
C HIS A 50 -8.14 10.68 10.68
N LEU A 51 -7.15 10.06 11.31
CA LEU A 51 -6.48 8.89 10.76
C LEU A 51 -7.48 7.75 10.55
N TYR A 52 -8.35 7.47 11.52
CA TYR A 52 -9.32 6.37 11.41
C TYR A 52 -10.64 6.76 10.74
N THR A 53 -11.08 8.01 10.86
CA THR A 53 -12.32 8.45 10.20
C THR A 53 -12.10 8.78 8.73
N THR A 54 -11.03 9.51 8.43
CA THR A 54 -10.73 10.05 7.08
C THR A 54 -9.74 9.17 6.32
N GLY A 55 -8.84 8.46 7.01
CA GLY A 55 -7.83 7.58 6.40
C GLY A 55 -6.45 8.23 6.24
N GLY A 56 -6.35 9.56 6.35
CA GLY A 56 -5.08 10.27 6.21
C GLY A 56 -5.14 11.74 6.61
N VAL A 57 -3.99 12.27 7.00
CA VAL A 57 -3.79 13.65 7.48
C VAL A 57 -2.62 14.29 6.75
N LEU A 58 -2.86 15.46 6.16
CA LEU A 58 -1.86 16.28 5.48
C LEU A 58 -1.50 17.47 6.37
N PHE A 59 -0.22 17.59 6.73
CA PHE A 59 0.34 18.70 7.48
C PHE A 59 1.00 19.68 6.52
N ARG A 60 0.58 20.95 6.54
CA ARG A 60 1.10 22.00 5.66
C ARG A 60 1.66 23.19 6.44
N SER A 61 2.66 23.83 5.84
CA SER A 61 3.24 25.09 6.31
C SER A 61 3.97 25.01 7.67
N PHE A 62 4.33 23.80 8.12
CA PHE A 62 5.13 23.59 9.32
C PHE A 62 6.63 23.56 9.01
N ALA A 63 7.46 23.92 9.98
CA ALA A 63 8.88 23.64 9.96
C ALA A 63 9.13 22.18 10.38
N VAL A 64 9.57 21.34 9.44
CA VAL A 64 9.80 19.90 9.70
C VAL A 64 11.23 19.61 10.17
N GLY A 65 12.22 20.40 9.76
CA GLY A 65 13.63 20.17 10.12
C GLY A 65 14.32 19.08 9.28
N GLY A 66 13.91 18.90 8.01
CA GLY A 66 14.51 17.93 7.11
C GLY A 66 14.21 16.47 7.48
N ALA A 67 15.02 15.54 6.97
CA ALA A 67 14.80 14.10 7.17
C ALA A 67 14.87 13.67 8.66
N GLU A 68 15.74 14.28 9.46
CA GLU A 68 15.84 13.95 10.89
C GLU A 68 14.64 14.45 11.70
N GLY A 69 14.15 15.67 11.44
CA GLY A 69 12.96 16.16 12.11
C GLY A 69 11.70 15.40 11.67
N PHE A 70 11.63 14.99 10.40
CA PHE A 70 10.61 14.05 9.91
C PHE A 70 10.66 12.69 10.63
N ARG A 71 11.86 12.11 10.76
CA ARG A 71 12.08 10.84 11.51
C ARG A 71 11.61 10.98 12.96
N ALA A 72 11.98 12.06 13.63
CA ALA A 72 11.59 12.34 15.01
C ALA A 72 10.06 12.48 15.15
N PHE A 73 9.41 13.18 14.21
CA PHE A 73 7.96 13.30 14.17
C PHE A 73 7.26 11.94 14.00
N ALA A 74 7.68 11.12 13.04
CA ALA A 74 7.09 9.79 12.84
C ALA A 74 7.29 8.88 14.06
N ALA A 75 8.49 8.88 14.65
CA ALA A 75 8.80 8.10 15.85
C ALA A 75 8.02 8.55 17.10
N ALA A 76 7.60 9.82 17.17
CA ALA A 76 6.84 10.35 18.29
C ALA A 76 5.41 9.75 18.41
N PHE A 77 4.96 8.95 17.44
CA PHE A 77 3.72 8.18 17.54
C PHE A 77 3.88 6.86 18.34
N GLY A 78 5.07 6.59 18.91
CA GLY A 78 5.26 5.56 19.93
C GLY A 78 5.62 4.17 19.40
N HIS A 79 5.88 4.03 18.10
CA HIS A 79 6.28 2.77 17.48
C HIS A 79 7.69 2.89 16.89
N PRO A 80 8.54 1.85 17.00
CA PRO A 80 9.78 1.79 16.24
C PRO A 80 9.49 1.92 14.74
N LEU A 81 10.30 2.72 14.04
CA LEU A 81 10.23 2.80 12.59
C LEU A 81 10.76 1.49 11.99
N LEU A 82 10.02 0.94 11.04
CA LEU A 82 10.37 -0.31 10.38
C LEU A 82 11.58 -0.13 9.47
N SER A 83 12.45 -1.13 9.46
CA SER A 83 13.41 -1.28 8.37
C SER A 83 12.68 -1.77 7.11
N TYR A 84 13.01 -1.20 5.97
CA TYR A 84 12.55 -1.66 4.67
C TYR A 84 13.42 -2.84 4.22
N GLU A 85 13.09 -4.01 4.73
CA GLU A 85 13.64 -5.30 4.35
C GLU A 85 12.56 -6.07 3.55
N PHE A 86 12.95 -6.94 2.61
CA PHE A 86 12.02 -7.77 1.83
C PHE A 86 11.05 -7.00 0.91
N GLY A 87 11.34 -5.73 0.62
CA GLY A 87 10.56 -4.88 -0.28
C GLY A 87 10.54 -5.39 -1.72
N SER A 88 9.43 -5.14 -2.42
CA SER A 88 9.32 -5.48 -3.84
C SER A 88 10.06 -4.49 -4.74
N THR A 89 10.41 -3.31 -4.28
CA THR A 89 11.15 -2.33 -5.10
C THR A 89 12.36 -1.78 -4.36
N PRO A 90 13.46 -1.43 -5.06
CA PRO A 90 14.61 -0.79 -4.43
C PRO A 90 14.22 0.52 -3.74
N ARG A 91 14.82 0.76 -2.56
CA ARG A 91 14.80 2.05 -1.85
C ARG A 91 16.17 2.30 -1.23
N SER A 92 16.67 3.51 -1.37
CA SER A 92 17.89 3.95 -0.69
C SER A 92 17.58 4.38 0.75
N LYS A 93 18.36 3.88 1.71
CA LYS A 93 18.29 4.32 3.11
C LYS A 93 18.79 5.76 3.22
N VAL A 94 17.99 6.64 3.83
CA VAL A 94 18.36 8.04 4.08
C VAL A 94 18.91 8.19 5.49
N THR A 95 18.17 7.70 6.48
CA THR A 95 18.54 7.66 7.91
C THR A 95 17.69 6.59 8.63
N GLY A 96 17.91 6.32 9.92
CA GLY A 96 17.30 5.19 10.65
C GLY A 96 15.77 5.06 10.53
N GLY A 97 15.31 4.10 9.70
CA GLY A 97 13.87 3.86 9.45
C GLY A 97 13.22 4.82 8.44
N VAL A 98 14.01 5.65 7.74
CA VAL A 98 13.57 6.57 6.68
C VAL A 98 14.24 6.21 5.35
N TYR A 99 13.44 6.08 4.30
CA TYR A 99 13.85 5.61 2.98
C TYR A 99 13.43 6.60 1.89
N THR A 100 14.10 6.58 0.74
CA THR A 100 13.55 7.22 -0.47
C THR A 100 12.22 6.56 -0.85
N SER A 101 11.28 7.31 -1.46
CA SER A 101 10.14 6.67 -2.12
C SER A 101 10.64 5.71 -3.20
N THR A 102 9.83 4.69 -3.55
CA THR A 102 10.13 3.70 -4.60
C THR A 102 10.88 4.30 -5.79
N GLU A 103 12.09 3.79 -6.03
CA GLU A 103 12.97 4.22 -7.11
C GLU A 103 12.45 3.64 -8.44
N TYR A 104 11.63 4.44 -9.12
CA TYR A 104 10.98 4.10 -10.38
C TYR A 104 11.21 5.23 -11.40
N PRO A 105 11.35 4.94 -12.71
CA PRO A 105 11.65 5.97 -13.70
C PRO A 105 10.68 7.16 -13.61
N ALA A 106 11.20 8.39 -13.68
CA ALA A 106 10.41 9.60 -13.42
C ALA A 106 9.21 9.76 -14.37
N HIS A 107 9.30 9.25 -15.60
CA HIS A 107 8.26 9.32 -16.62
C HIS A 107 7.12 8.29 -16.44
N GLN A 108 7.25 7.35 -15.49
CA GLN A 108 6.25 6.31 -15.27
C GLN A 108 5.42 6.59 -14.02
N SER A 109 4.14 6.21 -14.03
CA SER A 109 3.28 6.23 -12.85
C SER A 109 3.49 4.99 -11.98
N ILE A 110 3.33 5.13 -10.67
CA ILE A 110 3.11 3.98 -9.78
C ILE A 110 1.61 3.94 -9.47
N PRO A 111 0.88 2.85 -9.81
CA PRO A 111 -0.54 2.73 -9.52
C PRO A 111 -0.89 2.81 -8.04
N LEU A 112 -2.16 3.11 -7.72
CA LEU A 112 -2.66 3.07 -6.35
C LEU A 112 -2.43 1.69 -5.73
N HIS A 113 -1.86 1.66 -4.53
CA HIS A 113 -1.66 0.44 -3.76
C HIS A 113 -1.59 0.77 -2.27
N ASN A 114 -1.80 -0.23 -1.42
CA ASN A 114 -1.49 -0.17 -0.01
C ASN A 114 -0.13 -0.85 0.21
N GLU A 115 0.75 -0.25 1.01
CA GLU A 115 2.12 -0.73 1.22
C GLU A 115 2.09 -2.17 1.74
N GLN A 116 2.86 -3.05 1.10
CA GLN A 116 2.96 -4.48 1.45
C GLN A 116 1.64 -5.28 1.46
N ALA A 117 0.56 -4.82 0.80
CA ALA A 117 -0.69 -5.59 0.73
C ALA A 117 -0.63 -6.91 -0.09
N TYR A 118 0.54 -7.28 -0.60
CA TYR A 118 0.84 -8.58 -1.23
C TYR A 118 1.48 -9.60 -0.25
N THR A 119 1.67 -9.23 1.02
CA THR A 119 2.21 -10.10 2.08
C THR A 119 1.16 -10.33 3.18
N ARG A 120 1.55 -11.06 4.23
CA ARG A 120 0.75 -11.26 5.47
C ARG A 120 1.12 -10.32 6.60
N GLU A 121 2.13 -9.48 6.40
CA GLU A 121 2.66 -8.55 7.39
C GLU A 121 2.93 -7.20 6.72
N TRP A 122 2.34 -6.14 7.25
CA TRP A 122 2.42 -4.79 6.67
C TRP A 122 2.49 -3.72 7.77
N PRO A 123 3.00 -2.52 7.45
CA PRO A 123 2.84 -1.37 8.34
C PRO A 123 1.38 -0.92 8.39
N MET A 124 0.90 -0.56 9.58
CA MET A 124 -0.40 0.13 9.72
C MET A 124 -0.29 1.62 9.41
N LYS A 125 0.89 2.22 9.62
CA LYS A 125 1.10 3.65 9.40
C LYS A 125 2.23 3.88 8.41
N ILE A 126 1.99 4.79 7.47
CA ILE A 126 2.98 5.26 6.52
C ILE A 126 2.95 6.78 6.43
N TRP A 127 4.13 7.39 6.37
CA TRP A 127 4.31 8.82 6.22
C TRP A 127 5.13 9.16 5.00
N PHE A 128 4.79 10.25 4.34
CA PHE A 128 5.54 10.84 3.24
C PHE A 128 5.93 12.27 3.63
N TYR A 129 7.19 12.65 3.41
CA TYR A 129 7.68 14.00 3.61
C TYR A 129 8.25 14.55 2.31
N CYS A 130 7.67 15.66 1.83
CA CYS A 130 8.14 16.37 0.66
C CYS A 130 9.29 17.31 1.03
N GLU A 131 10.51 16.78 1.01
CA GLU A 131 11.73 17.57 1.19
C GLU A 131 11.98 18.50 -0.01
N ARG A 132 11.64 18.04 -1.22
CA ARG A 132 11.70 18.84 -2.45
C ARG A 132 10.59 18.46 -3.40
N ALA A 133 9.71 19.41 -3.71
CA ALA A 133 8.64 19.22 -4.68
C ALA A 133 9.22 19.23 -6.11
N ALA A 134 8.65 18.41 -7.01
CA ALA A 134 9.03 18.46 -8.41
C ALA A 134 8.52 19.75 -9.05
N PRO A 135 9.25 20.34 -10.02
CA PRO A 135 8.75 21.46 -10.81
C PRO A 135 7.44 21.16 -11.56
N GLN A 136 7.22 19.91 -11.96
CA GLN A 136 6.02 19.44 -12.65
C GLN A 136 5.69 18.01 -12.23
N GLY A 137 4.42 17.77 -11.90
CA GLY A 137 3.90 16.45 -11.52
C GLY A 137 4.47 15.93 -10.19
N GLY A 138 4.56 14.62 -10.06
CA GLY A 138 5.21 13.96 -8.92
C GLY A 138 4.39 13.96 -7.63
N GLU A 139 3.10 14.26 -7.75
CA GLU A 139 2.11 14.10 -6.71
C GLU A 139 2.08 12.65 -6.20
N THR A 140 1.57 12.50 -4.98
CA THR A 140 1.23 11.20 -4.40
C THR A 140 -0.29 11.11 -4.35
N PRO A 141 -0.97 10.66 -5.42
CA PRO A 141 -2.40 10.41 -5.37
C PRO A 141 -2.73 9.44 -4.24
N ILE A 142 -3.87 9.65 -3.61
CA ILE A 142 -4.38 8.77 -2.55
C ILE A 142 -5.84 8.40 -2.81
N ALA A 143 -6.31 7.31 -2.22
CA ALA A 143 -7.71 6.89 -2.35
C ALA A 143 -8.17 6.11 -1.11
N ASP A 144 -9.43 6.29 -0.72
CA ASP A 144 -10.04 5.55 0.40
C ASP A 144 -10.31 4.09 -0.03
N SER A 145 -9.58 3.14 0.57
CA SER A 145 -9.68 1.69 0.32
C SER A 145 -11.07 1.13 0.63
N ARG A 146 -11.84 1.78 1.52
CA ARG A 146 -13.23 1.41 1.82
C ARG A 146 -14.16 1.87 0.69
N ALA A 147 -13.88 3.05 0.11
CA ALA A 147 -14.64 3.54 -1.04
C ALA A 147 -14.38 2.66 -2.27
N ILE A 148 -13.11 2.32 -2.53
CA ILE A 148 -12.72 1.36 -3.57
C ILE A 148 -13.44 0.02 -3.35
N TYR A 149 -13.38 -0.54 -2.13
CA TYR A 149 -14.11 -1.77 -1.81
C TYR A 149 -15.60 -1.67 -2.18
N ARG A 150 -16.30 -0.63 -1.76
CA ARG A 150 -17.72 -0.47 -2.08
C ARG A 150 -18.01 -0.36 -3.58
N ALA A 151 -17.08 0.22 -4.34
CA ALA A 151 -17.23 0.47 -5.78
C ALA A 151 -16.85 -0.74 -6.66
N VAL A 152 -15.99 -1.64 -6.18
CA VAL A 152 -15.70 -2.90 -6.88
C VAL A 152 -16.95 -3.78 -6.90
N ASP A 153 -17.22 -4.38 -8.07
CA ASP A 153 -18.34 -5.29 -8.29
C ASP A 153 -18.47 -6.34 -7.18
N ALA A 154 -19.71 -6.63 -6.78
CA ALA A 154 -19.99 -7.53 -5.66
C ALA A 154 -19.49 -8.96 -5.92
N GLY A 155 -19.59 -9.45 -7.15
CA GLY A 155 -19.10 -10.78 -7.53
C GLY A 155 -17.58 -10.85 -7.49
N THR A 156 -16.89 -9.82 -7.98
CA THR A 156 -15.42 -9.70 -7.86
C THR A 156 -14.98 -9.69 -6.40
N ARG A 157 -15.66 -8.88 -5.55
CA ARG A 157 -15.38 -8.86 -4.11
C ARG A 157 -15.55 -10.22 -3.46
N GLU A 158 -16.63 -10.94 -3.77
CA GLU A 158 -16.89 -12.26 -3.21
C GLU A 158 -15.82 -13.28 -3.63
N ARG A 159 -15.42 -13.29 -4.91
CA ARG A 159 -14.35 -14.17 -5.40
C ARG A 159 -13.02 -13.89 -4.68
N PHE A 160 -12.62 -12.62 -4.59
CA PHE A 160 -11.39 -12.24 -3.89
C PHE A 160 -11.45 -12.59 -2.39
N ALA A 161 -12.58 -12.38 -1.74
CA ALA A 161 -12.77 -12.68 -0.32
C ALA A 161 -12.70 -14.18 -0.03
N THR A 162 -13.36 -15.01 -0.84
CA THR A 162 -13.49 -16.45 -0.61
C THR A 162 -12.26 -17.23 -1.04
N ARG A 163 -11.66 -16.84 -2.17
CA ARG A 163 -10.50 -17.57 -2.74
C ARG A 163 -9.18 -17.08 -2.15
N GLY A 164 -9.10 -15.81 -1.77
CA GLY A 164 -7.83 -15.13 -1.48
C GLY A 164 -6.99 -15.01 -2.75
N LEU A 165 -5.71 -14.66 -2.57
CA LEU A 165 -4.76 -14.45 -3.67
C LEU A 165 -3.48 -15.25 -3.43
N CYS A 166 -2.80 -15.62 -4.51
CA CYS A 166 -1.47 -16.25 -4.46
C CYS A 166 -0.50 -15.41 -5.28
N TYR A 167 0.45 -14.74 -4.61
CA TYR A 167 1.52 -13.99 -5.28
C TYR A 167 2.69 -14.92 -5.56
N VAL A 168 3.15 -14.92 -6.81
CA VAL A 168 4.29 -15.70 -7.28
C VAL A 168 5.40 -14.76 -7.72
N ARG A 169 6.63 -15.03 -7.26
CA ARG A 169 7.82 -14.26 -7.67
C ARG A 169 8.94 -15.21 -8.08
N ASN A 170 9.59 -14.89 -9.19
CA ASN A 170 10.77 -15.59 -9.69
C ASN A 170 11.98 -14.65 -9.61
N PHE A 171 13.02 -15.10 -8.91
CA PHE A 171 14.26 -14.36 -8.69
C PHE A 171 15.41 -15.07 -9.40
N GLY A 172 15.94 -14.47 -10.48
CA GLY A 172 17.13 -14.99 -11.15
C GLY A 172 17.27 -14.69 -12.64
N ASN A 173 16.17 -14.37 -13.31
CA ASN A 173 16.10 -14.08 -14.75
C ASN A 173 16.63 -12.69 -15.17
N GLY A 174 17.28 -11.95 -14.26
CA GLY A 174 17.75 -10.57 -14.51
C GLY A 174 16.63 -9.52 -14.70
N MET A 175 15.35 -9.89 -14.56
CA MET A 175 14.19 -9.01 -14.76
C MET A 175 13.57 -8.51 -13.45
N ASP A 176 13.91 -9.11 -12.32
CA ASP A 176 13.58 -8.61 -10.98
C ASP A 176 14.85 -8.48 -10.13
N VAL A 177 14.73 -7.80 -8.99
CA VAL A 177 15.77 -7.69 -7.96
C VAL A 177 16.20 -9.09 -7.52
N PRO A 178 17.52 -9.42 -7.50
CA PRO A 178 18.01 -10.72 -7.05
C PRO A 178 17.53 -11.07 -5.64
N TRP A 179 17.29 -12.36 -5.37
CA TRP A 179 16.81 -12.80 -4.06
C TRP A 179 17.76 -12.39 -2.94
N GLN A 180 19.07 -12.36 -3.19
CA GLN A 180 20.07 -11.95 -2.20
C GLN A 180 19.84 -10.54 -1.69
N GLN A 181 19.47 -9.62 -2.59
CA GLN A 181 19.16 -8.24 -2.22
C GLN A 181 17.81 -8.14 -1.53
N VAL A 182 16.82 -8.94 -1.93
CA VAL A 182 15.48 -8.95 -1.32
C VAL A 182 15.52 -9.52 0.11
N PHE A 183 16.21 -10.65 0.30
CA PHE A 183 16.35 -11.32 1.59
C PHE A 183 17.54 -10.82 2.41
N ASN A 184 18.38 -9.94 1.83
CA ASN A 184 19.58 -9.38 2.43
C ASN A 184 20.53 -10.46 3.00
N THR A 185 20.75 -11.53 2.23
CA THR A 185 21.59 -12.66 2.62
C THR A 185 22.08 -13.43 1.40
N GLU A 186 23.22 -14.11 1.52
CA GLU A 186 23.75 -15.05 0.52
C GLU A 186 23.45 -16.52 0.89
N ASP A 187 22.78 -16.75 2.02
CA ASP A 187 22.55 -18.08 2.58
C ASP A 187 21.12 -18.57 2.29
N ARG A 188 21.01 -19.64 1.50
CA ARG A 188 19.74 -20.27 1.15
C ARG A 188 18.96 -20.75 2.37
N ALA A 189 19.64 -21.24 3.42
CA ALA A 189 18.99 -21.74 4.62
C ALA A 189 18.30 -20.62 5.40
N GLN A 190 18.84 -19.39 5.36
CA GLN A 190 18.20 -18.22 5.95
C GLN A 190 16.93 -17.81 5.19
N VAL A 191 16.95 -17.90 3.86
CA VAL A 191 15.76 -17.68 3.01
C VAL A 191 14.68 -18.72 3.31
N GLU A 192 15.04 -19.99 3.39
CA GLU A 192 14.10 -21.07 3.74
C GLU A 192 13.48 -20.87 5.12
N THR A 193 14.30 -20.50 6.12
CA THR A 193 13.83 -20.19 7.48
C THR A 193 12.86 -19.02 7.48
N TYR A 194 13.17 -17.95 6.75
CA TYR A 194 12.28 -16.81 6.57
C TYR A 194 10.97 -17.25 5.92
N CYS A 195 11.05 -17.97 4.80
CA CYS A 195 9.89 -18.43 4.05
C CYS A 195 8.97 -19.30 4.92
N ALA A 196 9.53 -20.25 5.68
CA ALA A 196 8.78 -21.08 6.61
C ALA A 196 8.03 -20.24 7.66
N ARG A 197 8.73 -19.27 8.28
CA ARG A 197 8.13 -18.39 9.30
C ARG A 197 7.02 -17.50 8.75
N HIS A 198 7.08 -17.11 7.48
CA HIS A 198 6.08 -16.21 6.88
C HIS A 198 5.04 -16.95 6.00
N GLY A 199 5.02 -18.28 6.04
CA GLY A 199 4.08 -19.10 5.26
C GLY A 199 4.25 -18.93 3.75
N ILE A 200 5.50 -18.78 3.30
CA ILE A 200 5.91 -18.67 1.90
C ILE A 200 6.42 -20.03 1.45
N VAL A 201 5.89 -20.54 0.34
CA VAL A 201 6.45 -21.71 -0.34
C VAL A 201 7.73 -21.27 -1.05
N CYS A 202 8.84 -21.92 -0.71
CA CYS A 202 10.18 -21.67 -1.26
C CYS A 202 10.56 -22.83 -2.19
N GLU A 203 10.90 -22.54 -3.43
CA GLU A 203 11.32 -23.51 -4.45
C GLU A 203 12.64 -23.03 -5.08
N TRP A 204 13.73 -23.76 -4.86
CA TRP A 204 14.99 -23.54 -5.58
C TRP A 204 14.96 -24.30 -6.90
N LYS A 205 15.21 -23.59 -8.00
CA LYS A 205 15.32 -24.16 -9.34
C LYS A 205 16.70 -24.79 -9.58
N ASP A 206 16.82 -25.62 -10.62
CA ASP A 206 18.05 -26.35 -10.95
C ASP A 206 19.25 -25.44 -11.27
N ASP A 207 18.97 -24.26 -11.82
CA ASP A 207 19.95 -23.20 -12.12
C ASP A 207 20.35 -22.37 -10.88
N GLY A 208 19.74 -22.64 -9.74
CA GLY A 208 19.98 -21.95 -8.48
C GLY A 208 19.15 -20.68 -8.27
N GLU A 209 18.21 -20.39 -9.17
CA GLU A 209 17.21 -19.35 -9.00
C GLU A 209 16.18 -19.73 -7.92
N LEU A 210 15.45 -18.73 -7.44
CA LEU A 210 14.41 -18.91 -6.42
C LEU A 210 13.04 -18.58 -6.99
N ARG A 211 12.06 -19.44 -6.72
CA ARG A 211 10.64 -19.15 -6.89
C ARG A 211 9.97 -19.14 -5.52
N THR A 212 9.17 -18.10 -5.25
CA THR A 212 8.33 -18.05 -4.06
C THR A 212 6.86 -17.97 -4.41
N ARG A 213 6.03 -18.59 -3.57
CA ARG A 213 4.56 -18.46 -3.64
C ARG A 213 4.01 -18.16 -2.26
N GLN A 214 3.20 -17.12 -2.14
CA GLN A 214 2.56 -16.77 -0.87
C GLN A 214 1.06 -16.56 -1.07
N ARG A 215 0.27 -17.37 -0.36
CA ARG A 215 -1.18 -17.18 -0.28
C ARG A 215 -1.50 -16.11 0.76
N VAL A 216 -2.24 -15.08 0.38
CA VAL A 216 -2.61 -13.94 1.22
C VAL A 216 -4.08 -13.57 1.02
N GLN A 217 -4.52 -12.55 1.75
CA GLN A 217 -5.86 -11.98 1.63
C GLN A 217 -6.19 -11.46 0.22
N GLY A 218 -7.44 -11.60 -0.20
CA GLY A 218 -7.99 -10.84 -1.33
C GLY A 218 -8.69 -9.56 -0.90
N ILE A 219 -9.29 -9.57 0.29
CA ILE A 219 -9.82 -8.38 0.99
C ILE A 219 -9.40 -8.45 2.46
N ALA A 220 -9.34 -7.32 3.15
CA ALA A 220 -9.06 -7.30 4.59
C ALA A 220 -10.15 -6.53 5.35
N HIS A 221 -10.16 -6.70 6.68
CA HIS A 221 -10.94 -5.87 7.59
C HIS A 221 -9.97 -5.07 8.44
N HIS A 222 -10.22 -3.77 8.54
CA HIS A 222 -9.37 -2.89 9.34
C HIS A 222 -9.46 -3.27 10.83
N PRO A 223 -8.35 -3.51 11.55
CA PRO A 223 -8.39 -4.04 12.92
C PRO A 223 -9.03 -3.08 13.95
N HIS A 224 -8.95 -1.77 13.73
CA HIS A 224 -9.56 -0.76 14.60
C HIS A 224 -11.02 -0.44 14.24
N THR A 225 -11.28 0.00 13.00
CA THR A 225 -12.63 0.42 12.57
C THR A 225 -13.57 -0.74 12.22
N GLY A 226 -13.03 -1.94 11.94
CA GLY A 226 -13.80 -3.07 11.45
C GLY A 226 -14.24 -2.96 9.98
N ASP A 227 -13.89 -1.88 9.29
CA ASP A 227 -14.33 -1.63 7.92
C ASP A 227 -13.71 -2.66 6.95
N PRO A 228 -14.48 -3.20 6.00
CA PRO A 228 -13.91 -3.95 4.88
C PRO A 228 -13.17 -3.00 3.93
N VAL A 229 -11.97 -3.40 3.53
CA VAL A 229 -11.07 -2.63 2.66
C VAL A 229 -10.60 -3.44 1.47
N TRP A 230 -10.48 -2.78 0.31
CA TRP A 230 -9.82 -3.36 -0.86
C TRP A 230 -8.32 -3.31 -0.64
N PHE A 231 -7.78 -4.37 -0.02
CA PHE A 231 -6.40 -4.43 0.45
C PHE A 231 -5.69 -5.61 -0.19
N ASN A 232 -5.21 -5.38 -1.41
CA ASN A 232 -4.36 -6.26 -2.20
C ASN A 232 -3.65 -5.44 -3.29
N GLN A 233 -2.76 -6.07 -4.05
CA GLN A 233 -2.08 -5.45 -5.20
C GLN A 233 -2.24 -6.30 -6.48
N ALA A 234 -3.36 -7.01 -6.63
CA ALA A 234 -3.55 -7.92 -7.75
C ALA A 234 -3.49 -7.19 -9.10
N HIS A 235 -4.13 -6.02 -9.19
CA HIS A 235 -4.13 -5.17 -10.38
C HIS A 235 -2.74 -4.68 -10.79
N LEU A 236 -1.78 -4.65 -9.85
CA LEU A 236 -0.41 -4.19 -10.06
C LEU A 236 0.55 -5.35 -10.37
N PHE A 237 0.40 -6.50 -9.70
CA PHE A 237 1.30 -7.64 -9.85
C PHE A 237 0.91 -8.57 -11.00
N HIS A 238 -0.34 -8.53 -11.45
CA HIS A 238 -0.78 -9.36 -12.56
C HIS A 238 -0.12 -8.93 -13.85
N LEU A 239 0.20 -9.91 -14.70
CA LEU A 239 0.81 -9.69 -16.02
C LEU A 239 0.03 -8.68 -16.89
N SER A 240 -1.30 -8.61 -16.75
CA SER A 240 -2.13 -7.63 -17.47
C SER A 240 -1.90 -6.17 -17.08
N ALA A 241 -1.06 -5.90 -16.07
CA ALA A 241 -0.59 -4.55 -15.76
C ALA A 241 0.46 -4.04 -16.76
N LEU A 242 1.08 -4.93 -17.54
CA LEU A 242 2.03 -4.58 -18.58
C LEU A 242 1.31 -4.16 -19.87
N ALA A 243 1.96 -3.31 -20.66
CA ALA A 243 1.52 -3.02 -22.02
C ALA A 243 1.44 -4.33 -22.84
N PRO A 244 0.46 -4.50 -23.75
CA PRO A 244 0.25 -5.75 -24.49
C PRO A 244 1.51 -6.29 -25.16
N GLU A 245 2.30 -5.41 -25.80
CA GLU A 245 3.54 -5.80 -26.49
C GLU A 245 4.61 -6.29 -25.52
N MET A 246 4.72 -5.66 -24.35
CA MET A 246 5.66 -6.08 -23.31
C MET A 246 5.22 -7.41 -22.68
N ARG A 247 3.91 -7.60 -22.49
CA ARG A 247 3.33 -8.86 -22.01
C ARG A 247 3.63 -10.01 -22.95
N GLU A 248 3.40 -9.84 -24.25
CA GLU A 248 3.67 -10.85 -25.27
C GLU A 248 5.16 -11.23 -25.28
N VAL A 249 6.05 -10.24 -25.35
CA VAL A 249 7.51 -10.48 -25.31
C VAL A 249 7.92 -11.23 -24.04
N LEU A 250 7.38 -10.84 -22.88
CA LEU A 250 7.73 -11.48 -21.62
C LEU A 250 7.25 -12.93 -21.56
N LEU A 251 6.02 -13.20 -22.01
CA LEU A 251 5.49 -14.56 -22.11
C LEU A 251 6.28 -15.43 -23.06
N ASP A 252 6.64 -14.91 -24.24
CA ASP A 252 7.44 -15.67 -25.21
C ASP A 252 8.86 -15.95 -24.71
N THR A 253 9.41 -15.06 -23.87
CA THR A 253 10.79 -15.17 -23.39
C THR A 253 10.93 -16.15 -22.23
N VAL A 254 10.01 -16.09 -21.24
CA VAL A 254 10.13 -16.91 -20.01
C VAL A 254 8.97 -17.87 -19.79
N GLY A 255 7.84 -17.72 -20.49
CA GLY A 255 6.63 -18.45 -20.18
C GLY A 255 5.92 -17.92 -18.92
N GLU A 256 4.67 -18.34 -18.74
CA GLU A 256 3.81 -17.83 -17.66
C GLU A 256 4.31 -18.22 -16.25
N GLU A 257 4.89 -19.41 -16.10
CA GLU A 257 5.36 -19.91 -14.80
C GLU A 257 6.61 -19.17 -14.29
N ASP A 258 7.45 -18.66 -15.19
CA ASP A 258 8.72 -17.99 -14.89
C ASP A 258 8.66 -16.46 -15.02
N LEU A 259 7.45 -15.91 -15.13
CA LEU A 259 7.23 -14.47 -15.01
C LEU A 259 7.87 -13.94 -13.72
N PRO A 260 8.60 -12.80 -13.76
CA PRO A 260 9.26 -12.25 -12.57
C PRO A 260 8.28 -12.04 -11.42
N ARG A 261 7.06 -11.61 -11.75
CA ARG A 261 5.94 -11.48 -10.81
C ARG A 261 4.65 -11.85 -11.52
N ASN A 262 3.78 -12.58 -10.83
CA ASN A 262 2.38 -12.72 -11.21
C ASN A 262 1.51 -12.96 -9.97
N VAL A 263 0.20 -12.90 -10.14
CA VAL A 263 -0.78 -13.15 -9.08
C VAL A 263 -1.92 -14.00 -9.62
N TYR A 264 -2.35 -14.95 -8.82
CA TYR A 264 -3.46 -15.86 -9.13
C TYR A 264 -4.50 -15.78 -8.02
N TYR A 265 -5.66 -16.39 -8.22
CA TYR A 265 -6.51 -16.71 -7.07
C TYR A 265 -5.76 -17.62 -6.09
N GLY A 266 -6.19 -17.65 -4.83
CA GLY A 266 -5.48 -18.37 -3.78
C GLY A 266 -5.40 -19.89 -3.98
N ASP A 267 -6.18 -20.46 -4.90
CA ASP A 267 -6.13 -21.85 -5.35
C ASP A 267 -5.18 -22.09 -6.54
N GLY A 268 -4.54 -21.03 -7.04
CA GLY A 268 -3.64 -21.06 -8.20
C GLY A 268 -4.33 -20.87 -9.55
N THR A 269 -5.65 -20.73 -9.60
CA THR A 269 -6.35 -20.48 -10.87
C THR A 269 -6.14 -19.04 -11.35
N PRO A 270 -6.10 -18.79 -12.68
CA PRO A 270 -5.84 -17.46 -13.24
C PRO A 270 -6.98 -16.50 -12.92
N ILE A 271 -6.63 -15.22 -12.75
CA ILE A 271 -7.58 -14.12 -12.60
C ILE A 271 -7.89 -13.57 -14.00
N PRO A 272 -9.16 -13.44 -14.41
CA PRO A 272 -9.49 -12.89 -15.71
C PRO A 272 -9.01 -11.44 -15.87
N ASP A 273 -8.41 -11.11 -17.03
CA ASP A 273 -7.92 -9.75 -17.32
C ASP A 273 -9.00 -8.69 -17.14
N ALA A 274 -10.20 -8.95 -17.68
CA ALA A 274 -11.34 -8.04 -17.59
C ALA A 274 -11.77 -7.75 -16.13
N GLU A 275 -11.54 -8.69 -15.21
CA GLU A 275 -11.83 -8.48 -13.78
C GLU A 275 -10.86 -7.45 -13.18
N LEU A 276 -9.58 -7.54 -13.54
CA LEU A 276 -8.56 -6.58 -13.09
C LEU A 276 -8.66 -5.24 -13.81
N ASP A 277 -9.09 -5.21 -15.07
CA ASP A 277 -9.35 -3.96 -15.80
C ASP A 277 -10.50 -3.17 -15.15
N ALA A 278 -11.57 -3.85 -14.73
CA ALA A 278 -12.65 -3.23 -13.97
C ALA A 278 -12.15 -2.67 -12.62
N VAL A 279 -11.26 -3.40 -11.92
CA VAL A 279 -10.63 -2.92 -10.67
C VAL A 279 -9.76 -1.69 -10.92
N ARG A 280 -8.94 -1.68 -11.98
CA ARG A 280 -8.12 -0.51 -12.35
C ARG A 280 -8.98 0.72 -12.65
N ALA A 281 -10.08 0.54 -13.39
CA ALA A 281 -11.02 1.62 -13.66
C ALA A 281 -11.63 2.21 -12.38
N VAL A 282 -11.98 1.37 -11.40
CA VAL A 282 -12.46 1.84 -10.08
C VAL A 282 -11.35 2.62 -9.38
N LEU A 283 -10.13 2.08 -9.31
CA LEU A 283 -9.00 2.76 -8.66
C LEU A 283 -8.74 4.15 -9.26
N ASP A 284 -8.76 4.27 -10.59
CA ASP A 284 -8.51 5.55 -11.27
C ASP A 284 -9.54 6.62 -10.94
N VAL A 285 -10.84 6.27 -10.89
CA VAL A 285 -11.93 7.21 -10.56
C VAL A 285 -11.86 7.68 -9.10
N HIS A 286 -11.28 6.88 -8.21
CA HIS A 286 -11.20 7.18 -6.78
C HIS A 286 -9.94 7.96 -6.37
N LYS A 287 -9.06 8.32 -7.32
CA LYS A 287 -7.86 9.11 -7.03
C LYS A 287 -8.22 10.50 -6.51
N VAL A 288 -7.63 10.86 -5.38
CA VAL A 288 -7.53 12.23 -4.89
C VAL A 288 -6.09 12.70 -5.08
N VAL A 289 -5.93 13.80 -5.82
CA VAL A 289 -4.64 14.37 -6.17
C VAL A 289 -4.53 15.79 -5.64
N PHE A 290 -3.41 16.10 -5.02
CA PHE A 290 -3.06 17.45 -4.62
C PHE A 290 -1.57 17.69 -4.89
N PRO A 291 -1.18 18.92 -5.27
CA PRO A 291 0.22 19.24 -5.47
C PRO A 291 0.96 19.22 -4.14
N TRP A 292 2.15 18.62 -4.13
CA TRP A 292 3.08 18.71 -3.02
C TRP A 292 3.56 20.16 -2.82
N ARG A 293 3.70 20.59 -1.57
CA ARG A 293 4.50 21.76 -1.20
C ARG A 293 5.74 21.30 -0.44
N GLU A 294 6.87 21.98 -0.65
CA GLU A 294 8.05 21.72 0.16
C GLU A 294 7.72 21.91 1.65
N GLY A 295 8.10 20.94 2.48
CA GLY A 295 7.75 20.92 3.90
C GLY A 295 6.48 20.13 4.23
N ASP A 296 5.63 19.79 3.25
CA ASP A 296 4.42 19.01 3.53
C ASP A 296 4.77 17.61 4.08
N VAL A 297 4.01 17.17 5.07
CA VAL A 297 4.03 15.80 5.59
C VAL A 297 2.64 15.19 5.40
N LEU A 298 2.55 14.01 4.80
CA LEU A 298 1.32 13.23 4.68
C LEU A 298 1.45 12.00 5.57
N MET A 299 0.50 11.79 6.47
CA MET A 299 0.35 10.57 7.26
C MET A 299 -0.87 9.81 6.76
N LEU A 300 -0.73 8.52 6.47
CA LEU A 300 -1.82 7.65 6.04
C LEU A 300 -1.95 6.47 7.00
N ASP A 301 -3.19 6.07 7.24
CA ASP A 301 -3.49 4.70 7.64
C ASP A 301 -3.35 3.83 6.39
N ASN A 302 -2.39 2.90 6.44
CA ASN A 302 -2.02 2.13 5.27
C ASN A 302 -3.13 1.16 4.83
N MET A 303 -4.00 0.71 5.72
CA MET A 303 -5.13 -0.16 5.34
C MET A 303 -6.30 0.66 4.78
N LEU A 304 -6.58 1.83 5.35
CA LEU A 304 -7.68 2.68 4.91
C LEU A 304 -7.37 3.49 3.66
N THR A 305 -6.09 3.78 3.37
CA THR A 305 -5.71 4.67 2.27
C THR A 305 -4.66 4.06 1.35
N ALA A 306 -5.05 3.81 0.11
CA ALA A 306 -4.13 3.49 -0.97
C ALA A 306 -3.40 4.75 -1.44
N HIS A 307 -2.18 4.61 -1.93
CA HIS A 307 -1.36 5.70 -2.45
C HIS A 307 -0.64 5.31 -3.74
N ALA A 308 -0.24 6.32 -4.52
CA ALA A 308 0.35 6.19 -5.85
C ALA A 308 1.50 7.18 -6.03
N ARG A 309 2.05 7.23 -7.24
CA ARG A 309 2.97 8.29 -7.66
C ARG A 309 2.70 8.68 -9.10
N GLU A 310 2.44 9.96 -9.34
CA GLU A 310 2.34 10.48 -10.72
C GLU A 310 3.73 10.66 -11.36
N PRO A 311 3.82 10.62 -12.70
CA PRO A 311 5.02 11.01 -13.43
C PRO A 311 5.47 12.42 -13.06
N PHE A 312 6.78 12.70 -13.18
CA PHE A 312 7.33 14.01 -12.88
C PHE A 312 8.54 14.36 -13.73
N SER A 313 8.85 15.66 -13.76
CA SER A 313 10.04 16.20 -14.40
C SER A 313 10.86 17.04 -13.43
N GLY A 314 12.19 16.97 -13.58
CA GLY A 314 13.12 17.70 -12.74
C GLY A 314 13.38 17.04 -11.38
N PRO A 315 14.10 17.73 -10.49
CA PRO A 315 14.49 17.18 -9.20
C PRO A 315 13.29 17.06 -8.26
N ARG A 316 13.15 15.90 -7.61
CA ARG A 316 12.09 15.58 -6.64
C ARG A 316 12.70 14.77 -5.49
N LYS A 317 12.30 15.08 -4.25
CA LYS A 317 12.69 14.29 -3.08
C LYS A 317 11.51 14.17 -2.11
N VAL A 318 10.92 12.98 -2.10
CA VAL A 318 9.92 12.56 -1.10
C VAL A 318 10.49 11.37 -0.35
N VAL A 319 10.56 11.47 0.98
CA VAL A 319 11.05 10.39 1.85
C VAL A 319 9.91 9.76 2.63
N VAL A 320 10.08 8.51 3.02
CA VAL A 320 9.04 7.67 3.60
C VAL A 320 9.47 7.10 4.94
N ALA A 321 8.54 7.05 5.89
CA ALA A 321 8.68 6.31 7.16
C ALA A 321 7.48 5.37 7.32
N MET A 322 7.69 4.23 7.95
CA MET A 322 6.65 3.23 8.20
C MET A 322 6.76 2.71 9.64
N ALA A 323 5.63 2.40 10.26
CA ALA A 323 5.61 1.94 11.65
C ALA A 323 4.40 1.02 11.91
N GLU A 324 4.38 0.46 13.12
CA GLU A 324 3.28 -0.36 13.64
C GLU A 324 3.02 -1.59 12.76
N PRO A 325 3.89 -2.61 12.83
CA PRO A 325 3.71 -3.82 12.06
C PRO A 325 2.41 -4.53 12.49
N HIS A 326 1.64 -4.97 11.52
CA HIS A 326 0.42 -5.75 11.72
C HIS A 326 0.46 -7.02 10.87
N GLY A 327 -0.13 -8.08 11.41
CA GLY A 327 -0.05 -9.43 10.87
C GLY A 327 0.60 -10.37 11.87
N ALA A 328 0.60 -11.66 11.54
CA ALA A 328 1.31 -12.67 12.31
C ALA A 328 2.19 -13.48 11.36
N PRO A 329 3.43 -13.80 11.75
CA PRO A 329 4.14 -14.92 11.13
C PRO A 329 3.29 -16.19 11.30
N ALA A 330 3.37 -17.08 10.32
CA ALA A 330 2.52 -18.26 10.18
C ALA A 330 2.66 -19.25 11.34
#